data_AF-F9HLF3-F1
#
_entry.id   AF-F9HLF3-F1
#
_cell.length_a   1.000
_cell.length_b   1.000
_cell.length_c   1.000
_cell.angle_alpha   90.00
_cell.angle_beta   90.00
_cell.angle_gamma   90.00
#
_symmetry.space_group_name_H-M   'P 1'
#
loop_
_entity.id
_entity.type
_entity.pdbx_description
1 polymer ?
#
loop_
_entity_poly.entity_id
_entity_poly.type
_entity_poly.pdbx_seq_one_letter_code
_entity_poly.pdbx_strand_id
1 'polypeptide(L)'
;MASSLITKKRIAKAFRDLLTTREFDKISIVDIMESAGIRRQTFYNHFLDKYELLDWIFENDLTEYITNNLDFISGQKLLQEFFLFRKRA
;
A
#
# COMPACT_ATOMS: atom_id res chain seq x y z
N MET A 1 16.50 -2.66 13.25
CA MET A 1 15.60 -3.05 12.15
C MET A 1 14.11 -2.69 12.35
N ALA A 2 13.73 -1.93 13.40
CA ALA A 2 12.35 -1.41 13.53
C ALA A 2 12.05 -0.16 12.67
N SER A 3 13.06 0.66 12.38
CA SER A 3 12.89 1.90 11.61
C SER A 3 12.44 1.68 10.17
N SER A 4 12.87 0.58 9.55
CA SER A 4 12.51 0.24 8.17
C SER A 4 11.01 -0.06 8.01
N LEU A 5 10.44 -0.83 8.94
CA LEU A 5 9.01 -1.18 8.90
C LEU A 5 8.10 0.02 9.14
N ILE A 6 8.48 0.92 10.06
CA ILE A 6 7.75 2.17 10.31
C ILE A 6 7.72 3.04 9.04
N THR A 7 8.86 3.19 8.37
CA THR A 7 8.95 3.93 7.12
C THR A 7 8.13 3.26 6.01
N LYS A 8 8.23 1.92 5.84
CA LYS A 8 7.40 1.16 4.89
C LYS A 8 5.90 1.40 5.11
N LYS A 9 5.43 1.33 6.36
CA LYS A 9 4.02 1.60 6.72
C LYS A 9 3.60 3.04 6.42
N ARG A 10 4.47 4.03 6.64
CA ARG A 10 4.18 5.43 6.27
C ARG A 10 4.06 5.63 4.77
N ILE A 11 4.97 5.05 3.99
CA ILE A 11 4.93 5.09 2.52
C ILE A 11 3.64 4.42 2.02
N ALA A 12 3.31 3.23 2.54
CA ALA A 12 2.09 2.51 2.18
C ALA A 12 0.81 3.28 2.53
N LYS A 13 0.76 3.95 3.68
CA LYS A 13 -0.37 4.81 4.05
C LYS A 13 -0.55 5.95 3.04
N ALA A 14 0.52 6.68 2.73
CA ALA A 14 0.46 7.78 1.76
C ALA A 14 0.00 7.30 0.38
N PHE A 15 0.48 6.13 -0.05
CA PHE A 15 0.05 5.53 -1.32
C PHE A 15 -1.43 5.15 -1.33
N ARG A 16 -1.94 4.52 -0.26
CA ARG A 16 -3.38 4.21 -0.11
C ARG A 16 -4.24 5.46 -0.11
N ASP A 17 -3.82 6.51 0.60
CA ASP A 17 -4.54 7.78 0.63
C ASP A 17 -4.63 8.39 -0.80
N LEU A 18 -3.56 8.33 -1.59
CA LEU A 18 -3.58 8.78 -3.00
C LEU A 18 -4.50 7.94 -3.88
N LEU A 19 -4.54 6.61 -3.69
CA LEU A 19 -5.42 5.69 -4.43
C LEU A 19 -6.92 5.96 -4.20
N THR A 20 -7.29 6.65 -3.12
CA THR A 20 -8.69 7.06 -2.89
C THR A 20 -9.16 8.16 -3.85
N THR A 21 -8.24 8.92 -4.44
CA THR A 21 -8.57 10.10 -5.28
C THR A 21 -7.99 10.04 -6.69
N ARG A 22 -7.03 9.16 -6.96
CA ARG A 22 -6.32 9.06 -8.24
C ARG A 22 -6.15 7.59 -8.64
N GLU A 23 -6.14 7.35 -9.96
CA GLU A 23 -5.84 6.03 -10.51
C GLU A 23 -4.38 5.62 -10.28
N PHE A 24 -4.13 4.33 -10.05
CA PHE A 24 -2.80 3.76 -9.80
C PHE A 24 -1.74 4.21 -10.82
N ASP A 25 -2.08 4.23 -12.11
CA ASP A 25 -1.14 4.60 -13.17
C ASP A 25 -0.77 6.08 -13.16
N LYS A 26 -1.60 6.93 -12.56
CA LYS A 26 -1.38 8.37 -12.44
C LYS A 26 -0.64 8.78 -11.17
N ILE A 27 -0.38 7.84 -10.26
CA ILE A 27 0.38 8.09 -9.04
C ILE A 27 1.85 7.80 -9.30
N SER A 28 2.70 8.80 -9.09
CA SER A 28 4.15 8.67 -9.20
C SER A 28 4.79 8.42 -7.83
N ILE A 29 6.03 7.93 -7.83
CA ILE A 29 6.85 7.82 -6.60
C ILE A 29 7.04 9.20 -5.96
N VAL A 30 7.06 10.28 -6.74
CA VAL A 30 7.17 11.65 -6.22
C VAL A 30 5.93 11.99 -5.39
N ASP A 31 4.72 11.78 -5.94
CA ASP A 31 3.46 12.05 -5.24
C ASP A 31 3.40 11.29 -3.89
N ILE A 32 3.76 10.00 -3.91
CA ILE A 32 3.75 9.15 -2.71
C ILE A 32 4.67 9.71 -1.64
N MET A 33 5.89 10.10 -2.03
CA MET A 33 6.92 10.52 -1.09
C MET A 33 6.68 11.93 -0.57
N GLU A 34 6.13 12.82 -1.39
CA GLU A 34 5.63 14.14 -0.96
C GLU A 34 4.47 13.99 0.03
N SER A 35 3.47 13.16 -0.28
CA SER A 35 2.35 12.88 0.62
C SER A 35 2.79 12.23 1.92
N ALA A 36 3.85 11.41 1.91
CA ALA A 36 4.41 10.80 3.11
C ALA A 36 5.26 11.78 3.95
N GLY A 37 5.68 12.92 3.38
CA GLY A 37 6.65 13.83 3.98
C GLY A 37 8.04 13.21 4.13
N ILE A 38 8.49 12.45 3.11
CA ILE A 38 9.76 11.71 3.13
C ILE A 38 10.53 12.03 1.84
N ARG A 39 11.86 12.10 1.92
CA ARG A 39 12.70 12.30 0.73
C ARG A 39 12.54 11.15 -0.25
N ARG A 40 12.36 11.47 -1.54
CA ARG A 40 12.18 10.48 -2.61
C ARG A 40 13.23 9.36 -2.60
N GLN A 41 14.51 9.69 -2.40
CA GLN A 41 15.60 8.70 -2.38
C GLN A 41 15.38 7.60 -1.34
N THR A 42 14.73 7.92 -0.22
CA THR A 42 14.40 6.95 0.83
C THR A 42 13.44 5.87 0.34
N PHE A 43 12.62 6.13 -0.68
CA PHE A 43 11.75 5.11 -1.29
C PHE A 43 12.56 3.90 -1.73
N TYR A 44 13.66 4.15 -2.46
CA TYR A 44 14.52 3.11 -3.03
C TYR A 44 15.35 2.35 -2.00
N ASN A 45 15.34 2.77 -0.74
CA ASN A 45 15.88 1.96 0.35
C ASN A 45 14.90 0.86 0.81
N HIS A 46 13.65 0.92 0.35
CA HIS A 46 12.55 0.09 0.82
C HIS A 46 11.82 -0.67 -0.28
N PHE A 47 11.70 -0.06 -1.46
CA PHE A 47 10.98 -0.58 -2.63
C PHE A 47 11.67 -0.13 -3.93
N LEU A 48 11.70 -1.00 -4.92
CA LEU A 48 12.22 -0.77 -6.27
C LEU A 48 11.29 0.16 -7.06
N ASP A 49 9.98 -0.08 -6.97
CA ASP A 49 8.95 0.68 -7.66
C ASP A 49 7.59 0.60 -6.95
N LYS A 50 6.55 1.20 -7.57
CA LYS A 50 5.19 1.21 -7.01
C LYS A 50 4.46 -0.13 -7.09
N TYR A 51 4.95 -1.08 -7.89
CA TYR A 51 4.40 -2.44 -7.95
C TYR A 51 4.91 -3.25 -6.76
N GLU A 52 6.21 -3.20 -6.46
CA GLU A 52 6.74 -3.86 -5.25
C GLU A 52 6.11 -3.29 -3.96
N LEU A 53 5.85 -1.98 -3.91
CA LEU A 53 5.09 -1.38 -2.82
C LEU A 53 3.67 -1.98 -2.71
N LEU A 54 2.99 -2.15 -3.84
CA LEU A 54 1.64 -2.70 -3.88
C LEU A 54 1.62 -4.17 -3.43
N ASP A 55 2.56 -4.97 -3.90
CA ASP A 55 2.73 -6.37 -3.49
C ASP A 55 2.97 -6.46 -1.99
N TRP A 56 3.87 -5.63 -1.47
CA TRP A 56 4.13 -5.56 -0.03
C TRP A 56 2.90 -5.16 0.79
N ILE A 57 2.09 -4.23 0.29
CA ILE A 57 0.81 -3.85 0.92
C ILE A 57 -0.12 -5.05 0.97
N PHE A 58 -0.29 -5.79 -0.13
CA PHE A 58 -1.15 -6.97 -0.16
C PHE A 58 -0.66 -8.06 0.78
N GLU A 59 0.63 -8.36 0.80
CA GLU A 59 1.21 -9.36 1.71
C GLU A 59 1.04 -8.97 3.18
N ASN A 60 1.28 -7.70 3.51
CA ASN A 60 1.19 -7.22 4.88
C ASN A 60 -0.28 -7.10 5.35
N ASP A 61 -1.17 -6.59 4.50
CA ASP A 61 -2.60 -6.48 4.82
C ASP A 61 -3.23 -7.89 4.91
N LEU A 62 -2.82 -8.84 4.06
CA LEU A 62 -3.22 -10.25 4.15
C LEU A 62 -2.73 -10.89 5.44
N THR A 63 -1.47 -10.63 5.84
CA THR A 63 -0.92 -11.16 7.09
C THR A 63 -1.66 -10.59 8.30
N GLU A 64 -1.94 -9.29 8.30
CA GLU A 64 -2.70 -8.63 9.37
C GLU A 64 -4.15 -9.15 9.41
N TYR A 65 -4.77 -9.37 8.26
CA TYR A 65 -6.12 -9.93 8.19
C TYR A 65 -6.19 -11.40 8.64
N ILE A 66 -5.26 -12.26 8.19
CA ILE A 66 -5.20 -13.68 8.55
C ILE A 66 -4.86 -13.85 10.04
N THR A 67 -3.93 -13.05 10.56
CA THR A 67 -3.56 -13.10 11.98
C THR A 67 -4.73 -12.67 12.87
N ASN A 68 -5.55 -11.73 12.40
CA ASN A 68 -6.74 -11.26 13.12
C ASN A 68 -8.02 -12.08 12.83
N ASN A 69 -8.05 -12.85 11.73
CA ASN A 69 -9.16 -13.70 11.33
C ASN A 69 -8.59 -14.98 10.71
N LEU A 70 -8.68 -16.11 11.44
CA LEU A 70 -8.14 -17.43 11.06
C LEU A 70 -8.73 -18.07 9.78
N ASP A 71 -9.35 -17.30 8.89
CA ASP A 71 -9.84 -17.76 7.59
C ASP A 71 -9.06 -17.07 6.46
N PHE A 72 -8.20 -17.86 5.79
CA PHE A 72 -7.44 -17.47 4.60
C PHE A 72 -8.33 -16.78 3.57
N ILE A 73 -8.12 -15.47 3.36
CA ILE A 73 -8.79 -14.72 2.29
C ILE A 73 -7.94 -14.81 1.02
N SER A 74 -8.53 -15.36 -0.05
CA SER A 74 -7.89 -15.40 -1.37
C SER A 74 -7.72 -13.99 -1.95
N GLY A 75 -6.64 -13.77 -2.71
CA GLY A 75 -6.37 -12.46 -3.36
C GLY A 75 -7.53 -11.98 -4.25
N GLN A 76 -8.35 -12.88 -4.78
CA GLN A 76 -9.57 -12.49 -5.51
C GLN A 76 -10.63 -11.82 -4.63
N LYS A 77 -10.76 -12.21 -3.36
CA LYS A 77 -11.69 -11.60 -2.43
C LYS A 77 -11.20 -10.23 -1.98
N LEU A 78 -9.88 -10.03 -1.82
CA LEU A 78 -9.29 -8.71 -1.63
C LEU A 78 -9.57 -7.77 -2.82
N LEU A 79 -9.40 -8.28 -4.05
CA LEU A 79 -9.75 -7.52 -5.24
C LEU A 79 -11.25 -7.19 -5.29
N GLN A 80 -12.13 -8.14 -4.94
CA GLN A 80 -13.57 -7.88 -4.86
C GLN A 80 -13.93 -6.82 -3.82
N GLU A 81 -13.34 -6.87 -2.62
CA GLU A 81 -13.57 -5.86 -1.58
C GLU A 81 -13.08 -4.48 -2.02
N PHE A 82 -11.94 -4.43 -2.70
CA PHE A 82 -11.43 -3.21 -3.31
C PHE A 82 -12.40 -2.64 -4.35
N PHE A 83 -12.98 -3.49 -5.22
CA PHE A 83 -14.01 -3.07 -6.18
C PHE A 83 -15.33 -2.64 -5.52
N LEU A 84 -15.74 -3.27 -4.41
CA LEU A 84 -16.94 -2.92 -3.66
C LEU A 84 -16.79 -1.57 -2.95
N PHE A 85 -15.62 -1.28 -2.40
CA PHE A 85 -15.33 0.01 -1.76
C PHE A 85 -15.41 1.17 -2.77
N ARG A 86 -14.89 0.96 -3.99
CA ARG A 86 -14.94 1.97 -5.07
C ARG A 86 -16.35 2.28 -5.60
N LYS A 87 -17.37 1.47 -5.27
CA LYS A 87 -18.75 1.66 -5.76
C LYS A 87 -19.65 2.41 -4.76
N ARG A 88 -19.13 2.78 -3.59
CA ARG A 88 -19.85 3.49 -2.51
C ARG A 88 -19.34 4.93 -2.26
N ALA A 89 -18.37 5.40 -3.04
CA ALA A 89 -17.95 6.79 -3.13
C ALA A 89 -18.39 7.35 -4.49
#